data_AF-A0A8C8ACF5-F1
#
_entry.id   AF-A0A8C8ACF5-F1
#
_cell.length_a   1.000
_cell.length_b   1.000
_cell.length_c   1.000
_cell.angle_alpha   90.00
_cell.angle_beta   90.00
_cell.angle_gamma   90.00
#
_symmetry.space_group_name_H-M   'P 1'
#
loop_
_entity.id
_entity.type
_entity.pdbx_description
1 polymer ?
#
loop_
_entity_poly.entity_id
_entity_poly.type
_entity_poly.pdbx_seq_one_letter_code
_entity_poly.pdbx_strand_id
1 'polypeptide(L)'
;LWGPHAHLRDGLISALVERYSQAMNSGGHELPLFPRAGSRRKRARARHKPCALKELEVSVSELGLGYESDETVLFRYCSGTCEAAVRSYDLSLKSMRSRKRIKKEKVRARPCCRPLAYDDDVSFLDAYNRYYTVNELSAKECGCV
;
A
#
# COMPACT_ATOMS: atom_id res chain seq x y z
N LEU A 1 39.35 -55.71 7.46
CA LEU A 1 37.95 -56.01 7.84
C LEU A 1 37.20 -54.69 7.99
N TRP A 2 36.15 -54.54 7.20
CA TRP A 2 35.23 -53.39 7.21
C TRP A 2 34.43 -53.31 8.50
N GLY A 3 34.17 -52.09 8.97
CA GLY A 3 33.16 -51.78 10.00
C GLY A 3 32.24 -50.66 9.49
N PRO A 4 30.91 -50.72 9.76
CA PRO A 4 29.89 -50.11 8.91
C PRO A 4 29.27 -48.88 9.57
N HIS A 5 29.40 -47.69 8.96
CA HIS A 5 28.66 -46.51 9.42
C HIS A 5 28.31 -45.54 8.28
N ALA A 6 28.04 -46.07 7.08
CA ALA A 6 27.61 -45.29 5.92
C ALA A 6 26.34 -45.89 5.31
N HIS A 7 25.21 -45.83 6.02
CA HIS A 7 23.93 -46.30 5.45
C HIS A 7 22.68 -45.51 5.84
N LEU A 8 22.81 -44.35 6.51
CA LEU A 8 21.64 -43.59 7.00
C LEU A 8 21.47 -42.19 6.40
N ARG A 9 22.03 -41.90 5.22
CA ARG A 9 21.76 -40.64 4.48
C ARG A 9 21.17 -40.81 3.08
N ASP A 10 21.07 -42.03 2.55
CA ASP A 10 20.64 -42.25 1.16
C ASP A 10 19.15 -42.62 1.00
N GLY A 11 18.42 -42.88 2.09
CA GLY A 11 16.99 -43.25 2.01
C GLY A 11 16.03 -42.09 1.70
N LEU A 12 16.40 -40.85 2.04
CA LEU A 12 15.52 -39.68 1.84
C LEU A 12 15.54 -39.14 0.41
N ILE A 13 16.67 -39.28 -0.29
CA ILE A 13 16.80 -38.80 -1.67
C ILE A 13 16.12 -39.77 -2.64
N SER A 14 16.29 -41.08 -2.47
CA SER A 14 15.58 -42.08 -3.31
C SER A 14 14.06 -42.00 -3.17
N ALA A 15 13.54 -41.82 -1.95
CA ALA A 15 12.10 -41.70 -1.71
C ALA A 15 11.47 -40.41 -2.30
N LEU A 16 12.30 -39.40 -2.63
CA LEU A 16 11.86 -38.15 -3.23
C LEU A 16 11.94 -38.23 -4.77
N VAL A 17 12.95 -38.93 -5.30
CA VAL A 17 13.09 -39.21 -6.75
C VAL A 17 12.02 -40.17 -7.25
N GLU A 18 11.67 -41.21 -6.50
CA GLU A 18 10.58 -42.13 -6.85
C GLU A 18 9.20 -41.44 -6.85
N ARG A 19 8.98 -40.52 -5.92
CA ARG A 19 7.74 -39.73 -5.84
C ARG A 19 7.61 -38.76 -7.01
N TYR A 20 8.73 -38.24 -7.49
CA TYR A 20 8.79 -37.35 -8.65
C TYR A 20 8.59 -38.11 -9.97
N SER A 21 9.14 -39.33 -10.10
CA SER A 21 8.96 -40.13 -11.32
C SER A 21 7.53 -40.67 -11.47
N GLN A 22 6.87 -41.02 -10.36
CA GLN A 22 5.46 -41.44 -10.36
C GLN A 22 4.52 -40.32 -10.81
N ALA A 23 4.82 -39.06 -10.49
CA ALA A 23 4.02 -37.90 -10.89
C ALA A 23 4.11 -37.58 -12.41
N MET A 24 5.15 -38.05 -13.09
CA MET A 24 5.41 -37.76 -14.51
C MET A 24 4.90 -38.86 -15.46
N ASN A 25 4.41 -40.00 -14.95
CA ASN A 25 4.00 -41.15 -15.75
C ASN A 25 2.47 -41.33 -15.91
N SER A 26 1.65 -40.45 -15.34
CA SER A 26 0.18 -40.51 -15.51
C SER A 26 -0.31 -39.45 -16.49
N GLY A 27 -0.11 -39.72 -17.78
CA GLY A 27 -0.87 -39.07 -18.85
C GLY A 27 -2.26 -39.68 -18.95
N GLY A 28 -3.31 -38.88 -18.81
CA GLY A 28 -4.70 -39.29 -18.95
C GLY A 28 -5.63 -38.08 -18.86
N HIS A 29 -6.34 -37.82 -19.96
CA HIS A 29 -7.10 -36.61 -20.25
C HIS A 29 -8.60 -36.88 -20.02
N GLU A 30 -9.26 -36.17 -19.12
CA GLU A 30 -10.71 -35.90 -19.17
C GLU A 30 -11.03 -34.62 -18.37
N LEU A 31 -11.81 -33.73 -18.98
CA LEU A 31 -12.12 -32.37 -18.51
C LEU A 31 -13.07 -32.38 -17.30
N PRO A 32 -12.84 -31.50 -16.31
CA PRO A 32 -13.94 -30.72 -15.78
C PRO A 32 -13.61 -29.22 -15.68
N LEU A 33 -14.50 -28.43 -16.29
CA LEU A 33 -14.92 -27.06 -15.96
C LEU A 33 -14.07 -26.32 -14.91
N PHE A 34 -13.22 -25.42 -15.41
CA PHE A 34 -12.63 -24.25 -14.74
C PHE A 34 -12.21 -24.42 -13.26
N PRO A 35 -10.96 -24.83 -12.98
CA PRO A 35 -10.29 -24.31 -11.81
C PRO A 35 -9.96 -22.85 -12.13
N ARG A 36 -10.70 -21.91 -11.53
CA ARG A 36 -10.21 -20.52 -11.43
C ARG A 36 -8.92 -20.59 -10.63
N ALA A 37 -7.80 -20.75 -11.34
CA ALA A 37 -6.47 -20.50 -10.85
C ALA A 37 -6.59 -19.21 -10.06
N GLY A 38 -6.35 -19.31 -8.75
CA GLY A 38 -6.38 -18.17 -7.86
C GLY A 38 -5.50 -17.13 -8.49
N SER A 39 -6.14 -16.15 -9.13
CA SER A 39 -5.52 -14.94 -9.58
C SER A 39 -5.14 -14.24 -8.28
N ARG A 40 -4.02 -14.66 -7.71
CA ARG A 40 -3.08 -13.78 -7.06
C ARG A 40 -2.76 -12.76 -8.13
N ARG A 41 -3.68 -11.80 -8.31
CA ARG A 41 -3.49 -10.61 -9.13
C ARG A 41 -2.11 -10.20 -8.69
N LYS A 42 -1.13 -10.31 -9.60
CA LYS A 42 0.12 -9.60 -9.47
C LYS A 42 -0.36 -8.20 -9.10
N ARG A 43 -0.29 -7.85 -7.80
CA ARG A 43 -0.33 -6.45 -7.39
C ARG A 43 0.88 -5.94 -8.14
N ALA A 44 0.64 -5.46 -9.36
CA ALA A 44 1.63 -4.77 -10.15
C ALA A 44 2.23 -3.84 -9.12
N ARG A 45 3.50 -4.06 -8.79
CA ARG A 45 4.20 -3.33 -7.74
C ARG A 45 3.86 -1.90 -8.03
N ALA A 46 2.96 -1.29 -7.26
CA ALA A 46 2.55 0.07 -7.47
C ALA A 46 3.86 0.80 -7.28
N ARG A 47 4.51 1.17 -8.39
CA ARG A 47 5.83 1.79 -8.36
C ARG A 47 5.68 2.90 -7.34
N HIS A 48 6.49 2.85 -6.28
CA HIS A 48 6.40 3.79 -5.18
C HIS A 48 6.59 5.19 -5.78
N LYS A 49 5.48 5.86 -6.11
CA LYS A 49 5.52 7.17 -6.73
C LYS A 49 6.01 8.14 -5.65
N PRO A 50 6.94 9.04 -5.98
CA PRO A 50 7.38 10.06 -5.03
C PRO A 50 6.18 10.92 -4.60
N CYS A 51 6.31 11.58 -3.45
CA CYS A 51 5.34 12.55 -2.97
C CYS A 51 5.01 13.57 -4.06
N ALA A 52 3.73 13.67 -4.41
CA ALA A 52 3.25 14.50 -5.49
C ALA A 52 1.80 14.92 -5.26
N LEU A 53 1.44 16.03 -5.90
CA LEU A 53 0.07 16.51 -5.99
C LEU A 53 -0.76 15.58 -6.89
N LYS A 54 -2.03 15.43 -6.54
CA LYS A 54 -3.06 14.70 -7.28
C LYS A 54 -4.30 15.56 -7.31
N GLU A 55 -5.14 15.34 -8.32
CA GLU A 55 -6.37 16.07 -8.53
C GLU A 55 -7.53 15.08 -8.68
N LEU A 56 -8.71 15.48 -8.24
CA LEU A 56 -9.95 14.72 -8.32
C LEU A 56 -11.12 15.72 -8.35
N GLU A 57 -11.97 15.64 -9.37
CA GLU A 57 -13.24 16.38 -9.35
C GLU A 57 -14.23 15.67 -8.43
N VAL A 58 -14.83 16.42 -7.51
CA VAL A 58 -15.81 15.94 -6.53
C VAL A 58 -16.88 16.99 -6.29
N SER A 59 -18.09 16.56 -5.94
CA SER A 59 -19.10 17.47 -5.40
C SER A 59 -18.75 17.90 -3.97
N VAL A 60 -19.30 19.03 -3.54
CA VAL A 60 -19.14 19.51 -2.16
C VAL A 60 -19.68 18.50 -1.13
N SER A 61 -20.79 17.82 -1.45
CA SER A 61 -21.36 16.78 -0.59
C SER A 61 -20.42 15.59 -0.39
N GLU A 62 -19.67 15.20 -1.42
CA GLU A 62 -18.72 14.07 -1.35
C GLU A 62 -17.50 14.35 -0.45
N LEU A 63 -17.19 15.61 -0.16
CA LEU A 63 -16.11 15.99 0.76
C LEU A 63 -16.43 15.63 2.22
N GLY A 64 -17.70 15.36 2.56
CA GLY A 64 -18.10 14.91 3.89
C GLY A 64 -17.98 15.99 4.97
N LEU A 65 -18.05 17.28 4.59
CA LEU A 65 -17.96 18.43 5.50
C LEU A 65 -19.30 18.79 6.16
N GLY A 66 -20.38 18.08 5.82
CA GLY A 66 -21.73 18.31 6.36
C GLY A 66 -22.57 19.31 5.56
N TYR A 67 -22.08 19.77 4.40
CA TYR A 67 -22.85 20.58 3.46
C TYR A 67 -23.59 19.68 2.46
N GLU A 68 -24.82 20.05 2.12
CA GLU A 68 -25.61 19.44 1.06
C GLU A 68 -25.59 20.39 -0.16
N SER A 69 -24.73 20.08 -1.13
CA SER A 69 -24.54 20.86 -2.35
C SER A 69 -24.02 19.97 -3.49
N ASP A 70 -24.56 20.18 -4.68
CA ASP A 70 -24.18 19.51 -5.93
C ASP A 70 -23.09 20.30 -6.69
N GLU A 71 -22.59 21.42 -6.15
CA GLU A 71 -21.49 22.16 -6.78
C GLU A 71 -20.22 21.30 -6.82
N THR A 72 -19.55 21.30 -7.97
CA THR A 72 -18.34 20.50 -8.22
C THR A 72 -17.09 21.37 -8.04
N VAL A 73 -16.09 20.81 -7.37
CA VAL A 73 -14.81 21.45 -7.12
C VAL A 73 -13.65 20.54 -7.57
N LEU A 74 -12.56 21.13 -8.06
CA LEU A 74 -11.34 20.39 -8.37
C LEU A 74 -10.52 20.20 -7.08
N PHE A 75 -10.72 19.07 -6.41
CA PHE A 75 -10.04 18.75 -5.16
C PHE A 75 -8.64 18.17 -5.40
N ARG A 76 -7.64 18.95 -5.00
CA ARG A 76 -6.23 18.53 -4.96
C ARG A 76 -5.80 17.97 -3.61
N TYR A 77 -5.01 16.90 -3.64
CA TYR A 77 -4.49 16.21 -2.45
C TYR A 77 -3.08 15.66 -2.62
N CYS A 78 -2.40 15.42 -1.49
CA CYS A 78 -1.03 14.91 -1.46
C CYS A 78 -0.98 13.39 -1.29
N SER A 79 -0.22 12.72 -2.16
CA SER A 79 0.03 11.28 -2.05
C SER A 79 1.40 10.88 -2.59
N GLY A 80 1.93 9.77 -2.09
CA GLY A 80 3.21 9.21 -2.52
C GLY A 80 4.11 8.81 -1.37
N THR A 81 5.34 8.42 -1.69
CA THR A 81 6.37 8.04 -0.72
C THR A 81 7.38 9.17 -0.50
N CYS A 82 7.97 9.18 0.69
CA CYS A 82 8.98 10.15 1.13
C CYS A 82 10.30 9.47 1.49
N GLU A 83 10.65 8.39 0.79
CA GLU A 83 11.87 7.60 1.10
C GLU A 83 13.15 8.42 0.89
N ALA A 84 13.16 9.32 -0.09
CA ALA A 84 14.28 10.21 -0.36
C ALA A 84 14.46 11.33 0.69
N ALA A 85 13.46 11.58 1.54
CA ALA A 85 13.45 12.68 2.52
C ALA A 85 13.72 12.20 3.96
N VAL A 86 14.10 10.92 4.15
CA VAL A 86 14.40 10.33 5.46
C VAL A 86 15.57 11.06 6.12
N ARG A 87 15.39 11.48 7.37
CA ARG A 87 16.41 12.18 8.17
C ARG A 87 16.96 11.29 9.29
N SER A 88 18.04 11.73 9.94
CA SER A 88 18.64 11.04 11.09
C SER A 88 17.64 10.77 12.22
N TYR A 89 16.68 11.69 12.41
CA TYR A 89 15.57 11.51 13.36
C TYR A 89 14.76 10.25 13.04
N ASP A 90 14.34 10.05 11.78
CA ASP A 90 13.55 8.90 11.36
C ASP A 90 14.31 7.58 11.55
N LEU A 91 15.61 7.58 11.24
CA LEU A 91 16.49 6.42 11.41
C LEU A 91 16.63 6.05 12.90
N SER A 92 16.90 7.04 13.74
CA SER A 92 16.98 6.87 15.19
C SER A 92 15.67 6.39 15.78
N LEU A 93 14.55 6.99 15.39
CA LEU A 93 13.22 6.61 15.83
C LEU A 93 12.86 5.18 15.41
N LYS A 94 13.19 4.79 14.17
CA LYS A 94 13.04 3.41 13.67
C LYS A 94 13.85 2.43 14.53
N SER A 95 15.08 2.77 14.90
CA SER A 95 15.94 1.97 15.78
C SER A 95 15.39 1.87 17.20
N MET A 96 14.91 2.96 17.79
CA MET A 96 14.32 2.95 19.14
C MET A 96 13.05 2.10 19.20
N ARG A 97 12.24 2.13 18.14
CA ARG A 97 11.06 1.26 18.02
C ARG A 97 11.44 -0.20 17.84
N SER A 98 12.41 -0.53 16.98
CA SER A 98 12.84 -1.92 16.77
C SER A 98 13.44 -2.55 18.04
N ARG A 99 14.16 -1.73 18.83
CA ARG A 99 14.71 -2.12 20.15
C ARG A 99 13.66 -2.11 21.27
N LYS A 100 12.38 -1.87 20.96
CA LYS A 100 11.27 -1.80 21.91
C LYS A 100 11.54 -0.83 23.07
N ARG A 101 12.26 0.26 22.81
CA ARG A 101 12.47 1.34 23.79
C ARG A 101 11.25 2.26 23.85
N ILE A 102 10.54 2.40 22.72
CA ILE A 102 9.23 3.04 22.62
C ILE A 102 8.19 1.93 22.44
N LYS A 103 7.43 1.60 23.50
CA LYS A 103 6.58 0.39 23.56
C LYS A 103 5.08 0.65 23.33
N LYS A 104 4.58 1.83 23.70
CA LYS A 104 3.13 2.10 23.75
C LYS A 104 2.60 2.86 22.53
N GLU A 105 3.45 3.66 21.89
CA GLU A 105 3.01 4.57 20.83
C GLU A 105 3.25 4.00 19.43
N LYS A 106 2.24 4.10 18.57
CA LYS A 106 2.33 3.76 17.14
C LYS A 106 2.92 4.95 16.37
N VAL A 107 4.18 5.27 16.65
CA VAL A 107 4.87 6.40 16.01
C VAL A 107 5.36 6.01 14.61
N ARG A 108 5.08 6.83 13.59
CA ARG A 108 5.60 6.62 12.24
C ARG A 108 7.05 7.09 12.17
N ALA A 109 7.97 6.19 11.81
CA ALA A 109 9.41 6.47 11.73
C ALA A 109 9.84 6.77 10.28
N ARG A 110 9.09 7.65 9.62
CA ARG A 110 9.35 8.18 8.27
C ARG A 110 8.47 9.41 8.03
N PRO A 111 8.92 10.36 7.22
CA PRO A 111 8.10 11.49 6.80
C PRO A 111 6.82 11.05 6.07
N CYS A 112 5.84 11.93 6.10
CA CYS A 112 4.55 11.81 5.41
C CYS A 112 4.48 12.82 4.26
N CYS A 113 3.82 12.42 3.17
CA CYS A 113 3.47 13.35 2.11
C CYS A 113 2.25 14.17 2.56
N ARG A 114 2.44 15.47 2.82
CA ARG A 114 1.40 16.38 3.32
C ARG A 114 1.40 17.68 2.52
N PRO A 115 0.29 18.44 2.54
CA PRO A 115 0.27 19.79 1.99
C PRO A 115 1.30 20.68 2.69
N LEU A 116 2.03 21.47 1.90
CA LEU A 116 2.87 22.58 2.38
C LEU A 116 2.16 23.92 2.22
N ALA A 117 1.21 24.00 1.30
CA ALA A 117 0.36 25.14 1.03
C ALA A 117 -1.00 24.67 0.53
N TYR A 118 -2.00 25.54 0.66
CA TYR A 118 -3.36 25.32 0.20
C TYR A 118 -3.71 26.28 -0.94
N ASP A 119 -4.66 25.90 -1.77
CA ASP A 119 -5.25 26.77 -2.80
C ASP A 119 -6.16 27.82 -2.14
N ASP A 120 -6.67 28.74 -2.95
CA ASP A 120 -7.60 29.78 -2.50
C ASP A 120 -8.90 29.19 -1.95
N ASP A 121 -9.61 29.98 -1.14
CA ASP A 121 -10.84 29.56 -0.49
C ASP A 121 -11.93 29.19 -1.52
N VAL A 122 -12.67 28.12 -1.22
CA VAL A 122 -13.72 27.61 -2.10
C VAL A 122 -15.07 28.12 -1.60
N SER A 123 -15.80 28.82 -2.46
CA SER A 123 -17.15 29.31 -2.15
C SER A 123 -18.20 28.62 -3.00
N PHE A 124 -19.32 28.25 -2.39
CA PHE A 124 -20.41 27.50 -3.01
C PHE A 124 -21.76 27.83 -2.38
N LEU A 125 -22.84 27.47 -3.08
CA LEU A 125 -24.21 27.48 -2.56
C LEU A 125 -24.64 26.09 -2.09
N ASP A 126 -25.36 26.02 -0.97
CA ASP A 126 -26.05 24.80 -0.55
C ASP A 126 -27.41 24.62 -1.25
N ALA A 127 -28.06 23.48 -1.00
CA ALA A 127 -29.39 23.16 -1.50
C ALA A 127 -30.49 24.17 -1.07
N TYR A 128 -30.21 25.02 -0.08
CA TYR A 128 -31.09 26.08 0.42
C TYR A 128 -30.69 27.48 -0.07
N ASN A 129 -29.80 27.57 -1.07
CA ASN A 129 -29.25 28.81 -1.61
C ASN A 129 -28.53 29.69 -0.58
N ARG A 130 -27.88 29.08 0.41
CA ARG A 130 -27.00 29.78 1.35
C ARG A 130 -25.56 29.68 0.88
N TYR A 131 -24.86 30.81 0.92
CA TYR A 131 -23.45 30.89 0.59
C TYR A 131 -22.58 30.41 1.75
N TYR A 132 -21.58 29.60 1.43
CA TYR A 132 -20.49 29.23 2.34
C TYR A 132 -19.16 29.41 1.65
N THR A 133 -18.13 29.63 2.48
CA THR A 133 -16.74 29.68 2.06
C THR A 133 -15.94 28.77 2.97
N VAL A 134 -15.17 27.86 2.37
CA VAL A 134 -14.30 26.91 3.09
C VAL A 134 -12.86 27.17 2.70
N ASN A 135 -12.05 27.42 3.73
CA ASN A 135 -10.62 27.68 3.66
C ASN A 135 -9.81 26.40 3.89
N GLU A 136 -8.57 26.39 3.39
CA GLU A 136 -7.62 25.27 3.48
C GLU A 136 -8.18 23.90 3.05
N LEU A 137 -9.14 23.91 2.13
CA LEU A 137 -9.81 22.70 1.64
C LEU A 137 -8.89 21.87 0.73
N SER A 138 -8.19 22.53 -0.19
CA SER A 138 -7.47 21.88 -1.28
C SER A 138 -5.98 22.17 -1.26
N ALA A 139 -5.15 21.16 -1.53
CA ALA A 139 -3.70 21.31 -1.49
C ALA A 139 -3.15 22.02 -2.73
N LYS A 140 -2.27 23.01 -2.55
CA LYS A 140 -1.55 23.68 -3.63
C LYS A 140 -0.19 23.08 -3.90
N GLU A 141 0.52 22.70 -2.83
CA GLU A 141 1.85 22.15 -2.88
C GLU A 141 1.99 20.97 -1.92
N CYS A 142 2.75 19.94 -2.31
CA CYS A 142 3.00 18.76 -1.49
C CYS A 142 4.48 18.62 -1.14
N GLY A 143 4.74 18.18 0.09
CA GLY A 143 6.09 17.94 0.58
C GLY A 143 6.18 16.82 1.61
N CYS A 144 7.41 16.45 1.92
CA CYS A 144 7.73 15.42 2.90
C CYS A 144 8.06 16.07 4.25
N VAL A 145 7.18 15.87 5.23
CA VAL A 145 7.28 16.41 6.59
C VAL A 145 7.18 15.33 7.66
#